data_AF-R7SU99-F1
#
_entry.id   AF-R7SU99-F1
#
_cell.length_a   1.000
_cell.length_b   1.000
_cell.length_c   1.000
_cell.angle_alpha   90.00
_cell.angle_beta   90.00
_cell.angle_gamma   90.00
#
_symmetry.space_group_name_H-M   'P 1'
#
loop_
_entity.id
_entity.type
_entity.pdbx_description
1 polymer ?
#
loop_
_entity_poly.entity_id
_entity_poly.type
_entity_poly.pdbx_seq_one_letter_code
_entity_poly.pdbx_strand_id
1 'polypeptide(L)'
;MTASDSNLFVQNGELYILPTLTSDAIGKAAILDGGSFNLGDDCTSNNKTACSVKSNNQTGATIQPVQYARISTINSATIAFGKVEVRAKLPQDNKYGAWPLSGEIDIMESLGNGISYPALGSNFVRSTLN
;
A
#
# COMPACT_ATOMS: atom_id res chain seq x y z
N MET A 1 -1.46 9.24 3.82
CA MET A 1 -0.79 8.25 4.69
C MET A 1 -1.14 8.55 6.12
N THR A 2 -1.21 7.53 6.97
CA THR A 2 -1.52 7.61 8.41
C THR A 2 -0.48 6.84 9.21
N ALA A 3 -0.35 7.15 10.51
CA ALA A 3 0.44 6.40 11.47
C ALA A 3 -0.38 5.36 12.26
N SER A 4 -1.66 5.19 11.93
CA SER A 4 -2.53 4.12 12.48
C SER A 4 -1.87 2.76 12.32
N ASP A 5 -2.02 1.92 13.34
CA ASP A 5 -1.52 0.54 13.37
C ASP A 5 -2.46 -0.46 12.69
N SER A 6 -3.61 -0.01 12.17
CA SER A 6 -4.63 -0.86 11.53
C SER A 6 -4.12 -1.75 10.38
N ASN A 7 -3.06 -1.32 9.69
CA ASN A 7 -2.50 -2.02 8.53
C ASN A 7 -1.03 -2.44 8.72
N LEU A 8 -0.38 -1.96 9.80
CA LEU A 8 1.02 -2.26 10.12
C LEU A 8 1.21 -2.33 11.63
N PHE A 9 1.43 -3.53 12.15
CA PHE A 9 1.60 -3.71 13.59
C PHE A 9 2.50 -4.91 13.88
N VAL A 10 3.01 -4.99 15.10
CA VAL A 10 3.78 -6.13 15.60
C VAL A 10 2.92 -6.90 16.58
N GLN A 11 2.78 -8.21 16.36
CA GLN A 11 2.06 -9.10 17.26
C GLN A 11 2.87 -10.40 17.40
N ASN A 12 3.03 -10.91 18.63
CA ASN A 12 3.79 -12.13 18.91
C ASN A 12 5.22 -12.16 18.34
N GLY A 13 5.87 -11.00 18.20
CA GLY A 13 7.22 -10.88 17.65
C GLY A 13 7.28 -10.92 16.11
N GLU A 14 6.14 -10.97 15.43
CA GLU A 14 6.04 -10.94 13.97
C GLU A 14 5.49 -9.59 13.50
N LEU A 15 6.00 -9.09 12.37
CA LEU A 15 5.48 -7.90 11.71
C LEU A 15 4.32 -8.29 10.79
N TYR A 16 3.16 -7.68 11.00
CA TYR A 16 1.97 -7.87 10.19
C TYR A 16 1.79 -6.68 9.24
N ILE A 17 1.73 -6.99 7.95
CA ILE A 17 1.29 -6.09 6.89
C ILE A 17 -0.09 -6.58 6.48
N LEU A 18 -1.13 -5.92 7.00
CA LEU A 18 -2.51 -6.41 6.88
C LEU A 18 -3.35 -5.42 6.05
N PRO A 19 -3.70 -5.74 4.79
CA PRO A 19 -4.63 -4.92 4.03
C PRO A 19 -6.03 -5.01 4.64
N THR A 20 -6.73 -3.87 4.70
CA THR A 20 -8.12 -3.77 5.17
C THR A 20 -8.98 -3.12 4.10
N LEU A 21 -10.28 -3.40 4.08
CA LEU A 21 -11.17 -2.80 3.09
C LEU A 21 -11.67 -1.44 3.59
N THR A 22 -11.57 -0.42 2.76
CA THR A 22 -12.16 0.91 3.04
C THR A 22 -13.68 0.79 3.20
N SER A 23 -14.30 -0.16 2.49
CA SER A 23 -15.74 -0.42 2.60
C SER A 23 -16.18 -0.92 3.98
N ASP A 24 -15.26 -1.43 4.81
CA ASP A 24 -15.59 -1.82 6.19
C ASP A 24 -15.85 -0.58 7.07
N ALA A 25 -15.29 0.58 6.69
CA ALA A 25 -15.48 1.84 7.40
C ALA A 25 -16.64 2.69 6.85
N ILE A 26 -16.83 2.71 5.52
CA ILE A 26 -17.81 3.63 4.88
C ILE A 26 -18.91 2.93 4.07
N GLY A 27 -18.86 1.60 3.95
CA GLY A 27 -19.78 0.81 3.13
C GLY A 27 -19.41 0.78 1.64
N LYS A 28 -19.84 -0.28 0.94
CA LYS A 28 -19.51 -0.51 -0.48
C LYS A 28 -20.09 0.56 -1.42
N ALA A 29 -21.30 1.07 -1.15
CA ALA A 29 -21.92 2.08 -2.01
C ALA A 29 -21.14 3.40 -2.01
N ALA A 30 -20.67 3.82 -0.83
CA ALA A 30 -19.87 5.04 -0.66
C ALA A 30 -18.52 4.97 -1.38
N ILE A 31 -18.02 3.78 -1.72
CA ILE A 31 -16.79 3.66 -2.53
C ILE A 31 -17.00 4.23 -3.93
N LEU A 32 -18.16 3.99 -4.53
CA LEU A 32 -18.45 4.28 -5.93
C LEU A 32 -19.19 5.62 -6.13
N ASP A 33 -20.01 6.04 -5.17
CA ASP A 33 -20.75 7.29 -5.31
C ASP A 33 -21.09 7.95 -3.96
N GLY A 34 -21.04 9.29 -3.93
CA GLY A 34 -21.49 10.12 -2.80
C GLY A 34 -20.71 9.94 -1.48
N GLY A 35 -19.66 9.12 -1.45
CA GLY A 35 -18.88 8.86 -0.25
C GLY A 35 -17.73 9.83 -0.05
N SER A 36 -17.23 9.85 1.19
CA SER A 36 -16.02 10.57 1.55
C SER A 36 -15.22 9.79 2.59
N PHE A 37 -13.90 9.76 2.44
CA PHE A 37 -12.98 9.21 3.42
C PHE A 37 -11.94 10.26 3.76
N ASN A 38 -11.73 10.55 5.03
CA ASN A 38 -10.80 11.58 5.51
C ASN A 38 -10.00 11.04 6.70
N LEU A 39 -8.68 11.14 6.61
CA LEU A 39 -7.76 10.72 7.67
C LEU A 39 -7.68 11.73 8.82
N GLY A 40 -8.15 12.96 8.66
CA GLY A 40 -8.15 13.97 9.72
C GLY A 40 -6.77 14.20 10.34
N ASP A 41 -6.71 14.15 11.67
CA ASP A 41 -5.48 14.33 12.45
C ASP A 41 -4.50 13.17 12.29
N ASP A 42 -4.97 11.97 11.93
CA ASP A 42 -4.12 10.80 11.69
C ASP A 42 -3.29 10.94 10.41
N CYS A 43 -3.58 11.95 9.56
CA CYS A 43 -2.82 12.15 8.34
C CYS A 43 -1.41 12.67 8.60
N THR A 44 -0.41 11.87 8.22
CA THR A 44 1.02 12.18 8.36
C THR A 44 1.58 13.08 7.26
N SER A 45 0.79 13.41 6.23
CA SER A 45 1.19 14.32 5.16
C SER A 45 0.98 15.78 5.57
N ASN A 46 1.94 16.63 5.22
CA ASN A 46 1.78 18.09 5.30
C ASN A 46 0.79 18.63 4.26
N ASN A 47 0.60 17.92 3.14
CA ASN A 47 -0.41 18.26 2.16
C ASN A 47 -1.77 17.69 2.59
N LYS A 48 -2.57 18.50 3.31
CA LYS A 48 -3.85 18.07 3.89
C LYS A 48 -4.93 17.74 2.85
N THR A 49 -4.85 18.27 1.63
CA THR A 49 -5.80 17.87 0.56
C THR A 49 -5.58 16.43 0.10
N ALA A 50 -4.37 15.90 0.27
CA ALA A 50 -4.05 14.49 -0.02
C ALA A 50 -4.52 13.51 1.07
N CYS A 51 -5.16 14.00 2.13
CA CYS A 51 -5.65 13.20 3.26
C CYS A 51 -7.13 12.84 3.15
N SER A 52 -7.82 13.37 2.14
CA SER A 52 -9.24 13.15 1.91
C SER A 52 -9.52 12.78 0.47
N VAL A 53 -10.43 11.84 0.27
CA VAL A 53 -10.93 11.43 -1.04
C VAL A 53 -12.45 11.40 -1.02
N LYS A 54 -13.07 11.70 -2.17
CA LYS A 54 -14.51 11.61 -2.38
C LYS A 54 -14.80 10.78 -3.61
N SER A 55 -15.90 10.03 -3.58
CA SER A 55 -16.43 9.34 -4.74
C SER A 55 -17.54 10.15 -5.39
N ASN A 56 -17.64 10.05 -6.70
CA ASN A 56 -18.67 10.68 -7.51
C ASN A 56 -18.78 9.89 -8.83
N ASN A 57 -19.93 9.28 -9.04
CA ASN A 57 -20.16 8.43 -10.20
C ASN A 57 -20.22 9.25 -11.51
N GLN A 58 -20.68 10.49 -11.47
CA GLN A 58 -20.73 11.35 -12.66
C GLN A 58 -19.33 11.74 -13.16
N THR A 59 -18.35 11.88 -12.26
CA THR A 59 -16.95 12.19 -12.62
C THR A 59 -16.07 10.94 -12.73
N GLY A 60 -16.59 9.75 -12.38
CA GLY A 60 -15.82 8.52 -12.28
C GLY A 60 -14.83 8.47 -11.11
N ALA A 61 -14.92 9.44 -10.18
CA ALA A 61 -14.08 9.45 -8.99
C ALA A 61 -14.50 8.32 -8.04
N THR A 62 -13.57 7.47 -7.65
CA THR A 62 -13.80 6.32 -6.76
C THR A 62 -12.86 6.41 -5.55
N ILE A 63 -13.36 6.05 -4.37
CA ILE A 63 -12.51 5.92 -3.18
C ILE A 63 -11.70 4.63 -3.28
N GLN A 64 -10.42 4.67 -2.90
CA GLN A 64 -9.56 3.48 -2.96
C GLN A 64 -10.17 2.37 -2.08
N PRO A 65 -10.44 1.18 -2.62
CA PRO A 65 -11.21 0.15 -1.92
C PRO A 65 -10.42 -0.56 -0.82
N VAL A 66 -9.10 -0.47 -0.87
CA VAL A 66 -8.18 -1.14 0.06
C VAL A 66 -7.28 -0.10 0.72
N GLN A 67 -7.11 -0.23 2.04
CA GLN A 67 -6.09 0.45 2.83
C GLN A 67 -4.94 -0.52 3.06
N TYR A 68 -3.71 -0.02 2.92
CA TYR A 68 -2.49 -0.81 3.01
C TYR A 68 -1.41 -0.06 3.78
N ALA A 69 -0.34 -0.79 4.11
CA ALA A 69 0.83 -0.23 4.77
C ALA A 69 2.04 -0.11 3.83
N ARG A 70 2.90 0.86 4.12
CA ARG A 70 4.18 1.05 3.45
C ARG A 70 5.30 1.12 4.48
N ILE A 71 6.35 0.34 4.25
CA ILE A 71 7.58 0.38 5.05
C ILE A 71 8.71 0.92 4.17
N SER A 72 9.57 1.77 4.72
CA SER A 72 10.73 2.29 4.01
C SER A 72 11.93 2.42 4.94
N THR A 73 13.10 2.04 4.46
CA THR A 73 14.38 2.18 5.17
C THR A 73 15.12 3.46 4.82
N ILE A 74 14.53 4.36 4.01
CA ILE A 74 15.21 5.52 3.42
C ILE A 74 15.95 6.40 4.44
N ASN A 75 15.42 6.50 5.68
CA ASN A 75 16.00 7.30 6.75
C ASN A 75 16.51 6.45 7.94
N SER A 76 16.54 5.13 7.81
CA SER A 76 16.89 4.23 8.92
C SER A 76 18.07 3.29 8.62
N ALA A 77 18.19 2.81 7.38
CA ALA A 77 19.26 1.88 7.00
C ALA A 77 19.62 2.02 5.52
N THR A 78 20.92 2.04 5.24
CA THR A 78 21.48 2.01 3.88
C THR A 78 22.39 0.80 3.74
N ILE A 79 22.17 0.00 2.70
CA ILE A 79 22.91 -1.23 2.44
C ILE A 79 23.59 -1.06 1.08
N ALA A 80 24.93 -1.00 1.06
CA ALA A 80 25.69 -0.93 -0.18
C ALA A 80 26.06 -2.32 -0.72
N PHE A 81 26.49 -3.22 0.17
CA PHE A 81 26.88 -4.59 -0.15
C PHE A 81 26.42 -5.53 0.96
N GLY A 82 26.11 -6.78 0.61
CA GLY A 82 25.72 -7.82 1.56
C GLY A 82 24.56 -8.67 1.07
N LYS A 83 23.97 -9.44 1.99
CA LYS A 83 22.78 -10.27 1.75
C LYS A 83 21.61 -9.71 2.56
N VAL A 84 20.48 -9.47 1.89
CA VAL A 84 19.20 -9.17 2.54
C VAL A 84 18.36 -10.44 2.50
N GLU A 85 17.92 -10.89 3.68
CA GLU A 85 17.07 -12.08 3.82
C GLU A 85 15.75 -11.69 4.45
N VAL A 86 14.64 -12.07 3.82
CA VAL A 86 13.28 -11.80 4.28
C VAL A 86 12.58 -13.14 4.51
N ARG A 87 12.08 -13.37 5.73
CA ARG A 87 11.24 -14.51 6.06
C ARG A 87 9.81 -14.02 6.27
N ALA A 88 8.91 -14.44 5.40
CA ALA A 88 7.51 -14.04 5.45
C ALA A 88 6.58 -15.25 5.34
N LYS A 89 5.41 -15.16 5.97
CA LYS A 89 4.27 -16.03 5.70
C LYS A 89 3.30 -15.27 4.81
N LEU A 90 3.05 -15.80 3.61
CA LEU A 90 2.12 -15.17 2.67
C LEU A 90 0.66 -15.40 3.10
N PRO A 91 -0.26 -14.48 2.75
CA PRO A 91 -1.68 -14.72 2.91
C PRO A 91 -2.09 -15.98 2.14
N GLN A 92 -3.08 -16.68 2.68
CA GLN A 92 -3.69 -17.84 2.05
C GLN A 92 -5.09 -17.46 1.60
N ASP A 93 -5.56 -18.12 0.54
CA ASP A 93 -6.89 -18.02 -0.05
C ASP A 93 -7.19 -16.79 -0.94
N ASN A 94 -8.08 -17.00 -1.91
CA ASN A 94 -8.67 -15.95 -2.74
C ASN A 94 -9.82 -15.25 -2.00
N LYS A 95 -9.58 -14.77 -0.77
CA LYS A 95 -10.62 -14.25 0.13
C LYS A 95 -11.48 -13.14 -0.52
N TYR A 96 -10.87 -12.35 -1.40
CA TYR A 96 -11.52 -11.23 -2.07
C TYR A 96 -11.86 -11.52 -3.55
N GLY A 97 -11.59 -12.73 -4.05
CA GLY A 97 -11.87 -13.18 -5.42
C GLY A 97 -10.61 -13.60 -6.21
N ALA A 98 -10.77 -13.98 -7.48
CA ALA A 98 -9.64 -14.30 -8.36
C ALA A 98 -8.75 -13.06 -8.62
N TRP A 99 -7.51 -13.25 -9.08
CA TRP A 99 -6.63 -12.13 -9.45
C TRP A 99 -7.32 -11.17 -10.45
N PRO A 100 -7.18 -9.84 -10.28
CA PRO A 100 -6.39 -9.15 -9.26
C PRO A 100 -7.18 -8.86 -7.96
N LEU A 101 -8.40 -9.36 -7.79
CA LEU A 101 -9.28 -8.98 -6.67
C LEU A 101 -8.73 -9.38 -5.29
N SER A 102 -7.98 -10.48 -5.20
CA SER A 102 -7.27 -10.87 -3.96
C SER A 102 -5.87 -10.26 -3.82
N GLY A 103 -5.49 -9.39 -4.74
CA GLY A 103 -4.23 -8.66 -4.71
C GLY A 103 -3.02 -9.44 -5.20
N GLU A 104 -1.89 -8.74 -5.24
CA GLU A 104 -0.58 -9.24 -5.66
C GLU A 104 0.50 -8.71 -4.72
N ILE A 105 1.46 -9.57 -4.36
CA ILE A 105 2.61 -9.19 -3.53
C ILE A 105 3.87 -9.41 -4.35
N ASP A 106 4.49 -8.32 -4.76
CA ASP A 106 5.77 -8.34 -5.44
C ASP A 106 6.88 -8.09 -4.43
N ILE A 107 7.66 -9.12 -4.11
CA ILE A 107 8.78 -8.98 -3.16
C ILE A 107 9.91 -8.16 -3.77
N MET A 108 10.15 -8.30 -5.08
CA MET A 108 11.19 -7.58 -5.80
C MET A 108 10.85 -7.50 -7.29
N GLU A 109 10.76 -6.28 -7.80
CA GLU A 109 10.63 -5.97 -9.21
C GLU A 109 11.83 -5.15 -9.67
N SER A 110 12.41 -5.53 -10.79
CA SER A 110 13.46 -4.77 -11.48
C SER A 110 13.29 -4.91 -12.98
N LEU A 111 13.45 -3.81 -13.73
CA LEU A 111 13.37 -3.83 -15.19
C LEU A 111 14.70 -4.22 -15.85
N GLY A 112 15.81 -4.28 -15.10
CA GLY A 112 17.12 -4.68 -15.63
C GLY A 112 17.75 -3.72 -16.64
N ASN A 113 17.21 -2.52 -16.83
CA ASN A 113 17.76 -1.51 -17.74
C ASN A 113 19.16 -1.04 -17.31
N GLY A 114 19.99 -0.53 -18.22
CA GLY A 114 21.28 0.07 -17.85
C GLY A 114 21.14 1.24 -16.87
N ILE A 115 22.18 1.52 -16.08
CA ILE A 115 22.18 2.57 -15.03
C ILE A 115 21.83 3.97 -15.57
N SER A 116 22.13 4.23 -16.85
CA SER A 116 21.80 5.50 -17.52
C SER A 116 20.30 5.66 -17.83
N TYR A 117 19.48 4.63 -17.63
CA TYR A 117 18.05 4.69 -17.89
C TYR A 117 17.33 5.51 -16.80
N PRO A 118 16.69 6.64 -17.15
CA PRO A 118 16.23 7.63 -16.16
C PRO A 118 15.03 7.17 -15.31
N ALA A 119 14.31 6.14 -15.76
CA ALA A 119 13.07 5.68 -15.13
C ALA A 119 13.15 4.19 -14.80
N LEU A 120 14.09 3.80 -13.93
CA LEU A 120 14.32 2.43 -13.42
C LEU A 120 15.48 1.67 -14.09
N GLY A 121 16.69 2.25 -14.05
CA GLY A 121 17.93 1.52 -14.31
C GLY A 121 18.18 0.39 -13.31
N SER A 122 19.21 -0.42 -13.55
CA SER A 122 19.60 -1.60 -12.75
C SER A 122 19.99 -1.30 -11.31
N ASN A 123 20.09 -0.01 -10.96
CA ASN A 123 20.26 0.50 -9.61
C ASN A 123 18.93 0.79 -8.87
N PHE A 124 17.79 0.43 -9.46
CA PHE A 124 16.48 0.52 -8.82
C PHE A 124 15.82 -0.85 -8.71
N VAL A 125 15.22 -1.07 -7.54
CA VAL A 125 14.31 -2.19 -7.27
C VAL A 125 13.05 -1.61 -6.65
N ARG A 126 11.90 -2.19 -6.96
CA ARG A 126 10.61 -1.83 -6.38
C ARG A 126 9.93 -3.07 -5.84
N SER A 127 8.89 -2.83 -5.07
CA SER A 127 7.98 -3.85 -4.55
C SER A 127 6.61 -3.19 -4.58
N THR A 128 5.62 -3.90 -5.11
CA THR A 128 4.23 -3.46 -5.05
C THR A 128 3.39 -4.42 -4.23
N LEU A 129 2.33 -3.83 -3.67
CA LEU A 129 1.22 -4.53 -3.06
C LEU A 129 -0.01 -4.00 -3.79
N ASN A 130 -0.57 -4.82 -4.67
CA ASN A 130 -1.76 -4.47 -5.46
C ASN A 130 -3.02 -5.00 -4.80
#